data_AF-A0A2H9UMU5-F1
#
_entry.id   AF-A0A2H9UMU5-F1
#
_cell.length_a   1.000
_cell.length_b   1.000
_cell.length_c   1.000
_cell.angle_alpha   90.00
_cell.angle_beta   90.00
_cell.angle_gamma   90.00
#
_symmetry.space_group_name_H-M   'P 1'
#
loop_
_entity.id
_entity.type
_entity.pdbx_description
1 polymer ?
#
loop_
_entity_poly.entity_id
_entity_poly.type
_entity_poly.pdbx_seq_one_letter_code
_entity_poly.pdbx_strand_id
1 'polypeptide(L)' 'MLDQNTSAQLKTLLERLESPIELVATLNDSDKSAKIKELVEEVAALSDLVTARFDGTNQRAPS' A
#
# COMPACT_ATOMS: atom_id res chain seq x y z
N MET A 1 6.95 -0.75 7.48
CA MET A 1 8.26 -0.30 7.99
C MET A 1 9.30 -0.36 6.87
N LEU A 2 9.00 0.31 5.77
CA LEU A 2 9.89 0.45 4.62
C LEU A 2 11.17 1.19 5.07
N ASP A 3 12.36 0.75 4.65
CA ASP A 3 13.58 1.48 4.99
C ASP A 3 13.64 2.84 4.26
N GLN A 4 14.38 3.79 4.82
CA GLN A 4 14.44 5.17 4.29
C GLN A 4 14.89 5.26 2.83
N ASN A 5 15.74 4.34 2.36
CA ASN A 5 16.21 4.34 0.99
C ASN A 5 15.10 3.86 0.05
N THR A 6 14.44 2.76 0.39
CA THR A 6 13.30 2.24 -0.38
C THR A 6 12.14 3.26 -0.41
N SER A 7 11.83 3.94 0.70
CA SER A 7 10.81 5.01 0.72
C SER A 7 11.15 6.18 -0.20
N ALA A 8 12.41 6.62 -0.22
CA ALA A 8 12.86 7.70 -1.09
C ALA A 8 12.76 7.31 -2.57
N GLN A 9 13.20 6.11 -2.92
CA GLN A 9 13.09 5.57 -4.29
C GLN A 9 11.63 5.44 -4.71
N LEU A 10 10.77 4.90 -3.83
CA LEU A 10 9.36 4.74 -4.10
C LEU A 10 8.71 6.10 -4.36
N LYS A 11 9.00 7.11 -3.53
CA LYS A 11 8.49 8.47 -3.74
C LYS A 11 8.89 9.04 -5.11
N THR A 12 10.14 8.89 -5.52
CA THR A 12 10.59 9.33 -6.86
C THR A 12 9.85 8.60 -7.99
N LEU A 13 9.55 7.31 -7.83
CA LEU A 13 8.73 6.58 -8.81
C LEU A 13 7.27 7.07 -8.80
N LEU A 14 6.72 7.35 -7.63
CA LEU A 14 5.36 7.86 -7.45
C LEU A 14 5.17 9.29 -7.99
N GLU A 15 6.22 10.12 -7.99
CA GLU A 15 6.22 11.45 -8.63
C GLU A 15 6.07 11.37 -10.15
N ARG A 16 6.39 10.23 -10.78
CA ARG A 16 6.20 10.00 -12.21
C ARG A 16 4.81 9.46 -12.56
N LEU A 17 3.90 9.36 -11.59
CA LEU A 17 2.54 8.92 -11.83
C LEU A 17 1.74 9.97 -12.59
N GLU A 18 1.24 9.60 -13.76
CA GLU A 18 0.36 10.43 -14.58
C GLU A 18 -1.14 10.16 -14.31
N SER A 19 -1.45 9.20 -13.44
CA SER A 19 -2.82 8.79 -13.13
C SER A 19 -2.93 8.30 -11.69
N PRO A 20 -4.09 8.49 -11.03
CA PRO A 20 -4.31 8.00 -9.69
C PRO A 20 -4.28 6.46 -9.66
N ILE A 21 -3.61 5.90 -8.66
CA ILE A 21 -3.52 4.46 -8.40
C ILE A 21 -4.26 4.14 -7.09
N GLU A 22 -4.94 3.00 -7.08
CA GLU A 22 -5.61 2.47 -5.90
C GLU A 22 -4.98 1.12 -5.49
N LEU A 23 -4.45 1.07 -4.28
CA LEU A 23 -3.90 -0.12 -3.66
C LEU A 23 -5.02 -0.83 -2.89
N VAL A 24 -5.60 -1.86 -3.50
CA VAL A 24 -6.64 -2.68 -2.86
C VAL A 24 -5.99 -3.88 -2.18
N ALA A 25 -5.90 -3.84 -0.85
CA ALA A 25 -5.37 -4.94 -0.04
C ALA A 25 -6.50 -5.70 0.65
N THR A 26 -6.47 -7.03 0.56
CA THR A 26 -7.37 -7.91 1.32
C THR A 26 -6.61 -8.50 2.49
N LEU A 27 -7.05 -8.17 3.70
CA LEU A 27 -6.37 -8.50 4.95
C LEU A 27 -7.22 -9.45 5.79
N ASN A 28 -6.57 -10.30 6.57
CA ASN A 28 -7.19 -11.14 7.60
C ASN A 28 -6.71 -10.74 9.00
N ASP A 29 -7.17 -11.43 10.06
CA ASP A 29 -6.81 -11.12 11.46
C ASP A 29 -5.41 -11.61 11.90
N SER A 30 -4.51 -11.92 10.95
CA SER A 30 -3.15 -12.32 11.29
C SER A 30 -2.21 -11.13 11.50
N ASP A 31 -1.20 -11.31 12.35
CA ASP A 31 -0.11 -10.33 12.55
C ASP A 31 0.60 -9.95 11.24
N LYS A 32 0.60 -10.84 10.24
CA LYS A 32 1.17 -10.56 8.92
C LYS A 32 0.32 -9.55 8.15
N SER A 33 -1.00 -9.68 8.22
CA SER A 33 -1.93 -8.74 7.60
C SER A 33 -1.86 -7.36 8.25
N ALA A 34 -1.63 -7.27 9.56
CA ALA A 34 -1.38 -6.00 10.24
C ALA A 34 -0.13 -5.28 9.68
N LYS A 35 0.96 -6.02 9.42
CA LYS A 35 2.18 -5.46 8.82
C LYS A 35 1.99 -5.04 7.36
N ILE A 36 1.19 -5.77 6.59
CA ILE A 36 0.84 -5.39 5.21
C ILE A 36 -0.01 -4.12 5.22
N LYS A 37 -0.94 -3.99 6.17
CA LYS A 37 -1.75 -2.78 6.34
C LYS A 37 -0.88 -1.55 6.54
N GLU A 38 0.02 -1.63 7.51
CA GLU A 38 0.97 -0.57 7.85
C GLU A 38 1.84 -0.21 6.64
N LEU A 39 2.32 -1.21 5.89
CA LEU A 39 3.08 -0.99 4.66
C LEU A 39 2.29 -0.23 3.59
N VAL A 40 1.04 -0.62 3.35
CA VAL A 40 0.18 -0.01 2.33
C VAL A 40 -0.20 1.42 2.74
N GLU A 41 -0.45 1.66 4.03
CA GLU A 41 -0.70 3.00 4.58
C GLU A 41 0.54 3.90 4.44
N GLU A 42 1.74 3.40 4.74
CA GLU A 42 3.00 4.11 4.53
C GLU A 42 3.16 4.53 3.05
N VAL A 43 2.88 3.63 2.12
CA VAL A 43 3.00 3.91 0.68
C VAL A 43 1.96 4.93 0.20
N ALA A 44 0.72 4.83 0.66
CA ALA A 44 -0.33 5.80 0.34
C ALA A 44 -0.01 7.20 0.92
N ALA A 45 0.64 7.27 2.08
CA ALA A 45 1.07 8.54 2.67
C ALA A 45 2.23 9.21 1.90
N LEU A 46 2.93 8.50 1.00
CA LEU A 46 4.02 9.06 0.20
C LEU A 46 3.54 9.84 -1.03
N SER A 47 2.29 9.68 -1.47
CA SER A 47 1.76 10.34 -2.66
C SER A 47 0.25 10.49 -2.62
N ASP A 48 -0.26 11.70 -2.89
CA ASP A 48 -1.71 11.98 -2.98
C ASP A 48 -2.41 11.25 -4.15
N LEU A 49 -1.64 10.76 -5.13
CA LEU A 49 -2.17 9.95 -6.23
C LEU A 49 -2.35 8.48 -5.85
N VAL A 50 -1.86 8.05 -4.68
CA VAL A 50 -1.97 6.67 -4.22
C VAL A 50 -2.99 6.60 -3.11
N THR A 51 -4.07 5.85 -3.36
CA THR A 51 -5.12 5.62 -2.38
C THR A 51 -5.03 4.18 -1.87
N ALA A 52 -5.12 4.00 -0.56
CA ALA A 52 -5.15 2.67 0.07
C ALA A 52 -6.59 2.27 0.38
N ARG A 53 -6.97 1.07 -0.03
CA ARG A 53 -8.30 0.51 0.19
C ARG A 53 -8.14 -0.90 0.79
N PHE A 54 -8.79 -1.13 1.93
CA PHE A 54 -8.70 -2.38 2.69
C PHE A 54 -10.01 -3.17 2.73
N ASP A 55 -11.03 -2.70 2.02
CA ASP A 55 -12.35 -3.34 1.90
C ASP A 55 -12.40 -4.38 0.77
N GLY A 56 -11.25 -4.72 0.20
CA GLY A 56 -11.15 -5.58 -0.98
C GLY A 56 -11.71 -6.97 -0.70
N THR A 57 -12.87 -7.28 -1.27
CA THR A 57 -13.45 -8.63 -1.32
C THR A 57 -12.82 -9.44 -2.46
N ASN A 58 -11.49 -9.43 -2.54
CA ASN A 58 -10.79 -10.13 -3.60
C ASN A 58 -10.89 -11.64 -3.39
N GLN A 59 -11.20 -12.38 -4.45
CA GLN A 59 -11.42 -13.83 -4.43
C GLN A 59 -10.19 -14.62 -3.95
N ARG A 60 -9.00 -13.99 -3.92
CA ARG A 60 -7.75 -14.51 -3.36
C ARG A 60 -7.48 -13.98 -1.94
N ALA A 61 -8.52 -13.82 -1.12
CA ALA A 61 -8.35 -13.55 0.30
C ALA A 61 -7.61 -14.73 0.97
N PRO A 62 -6.58 -14.49 1.79
CA PRO A 62 -5.94 -15.55 2.55
C PRO A 62 -6.91 -16.14 3.57
N SER A 63 -7.22 -17.44 3.42
CA SER A 63 -8.01 -18.25 4.35
C SER A 63 -7.35 -18.43 5.71
#